data_AF-A0A539CVZ3-F1
#
_entry.id   AF-A0A539CVZ3-F1
#
_cell.length_a   1.000
_cell.length_b   1.000
_cell.length_c   1.000
_cell.angle_alpha   90.00
_cell.angle_beta   90.00
_cell.angle_gamma   90.00
#
_symmetry.space_group_name_H-M   'P 1'
#
loop_
_entity.id
_entity.type
_entity.pdbx_description
1 polymer ?
#
loop_
_entity_poly.entity_id
_entity_poly.type
_entity_poly.pdbx_seq_one_letter_code
_entity_poly.pdbx_strand_id
1 'polypeptide(L)'
;MSTIRLSGLITAKTPIYITRVGQEDEILTMTIMKGEYPVRAPVIPGETLKGLFRAITFRIAVDAALRVNPTFTMRLDKVYEQAKGGLAFVGGRTELGAEDTLRIGNPILSLFGAASPKITGRLIVEPAIGRLPIGDKVGKGTDLAEGVRRDPFLADGRLTDVLSEDDRRRWSRQSTIVSLVSNANRKLEDAKRALNRARKTEGVELGPFEKAVADAVAEVDRLGRDEDYTLAMQRPIPTKNAVAAGTEFDHCMEVRDASQAELGLFFAALGSWSLDPRVGGGRTAGYGRIDAKYSIELLTDGELRRLSRWHPVGVVTIGAEGMNLDCSHPIVTDALAAWTAAERDILNSRVIA
;
A
#
# COMPACT_ATOMS: atom_id res chain seq x y z
N MET A 1 -10.66 -6.82 28.62
CA MET A 1 -10.36 -6.27 27.28
C MET A 1 -9.59 -4.98 27.50
N SER A 2 -8.65 -4.66 26.64
CA SER A 2 -7.70 -3.56 26.88
C SER A 2 -7.57 -2.67 25.66
N THR A 3 -7.27 -1.39 25.90
CA THR A 3 -7.07 -0.41 24.84
C THR A 3 -5.64 0.13 24.89
N ILE A 4 -4.90 -0.03 23.81
CA ILE A 4 -3.53 0.48 23.67
C ILE A 4 -3.41 1.45 22.49
N ARG A 5 -2.43 2.34 22.57
CA ARG A 5 -2.04 3.27 21.51
C ARG A 5 -0.55 3.17 21.24
N LEU A 6 -0.18 3.18 19.97
CA LEU A 6 1.20 3.32 19.50
C LEU A 6 1.30 4.68 18.81
N SER A 7 1.96 5.64 19.45
CA SER A 7 2.13 7.00 18.94
C SER A 7 3.61 7.30 18.69
N GLY A 8 3.94 7.87 17.53
CA GLY A 8 5.34 8.11 17.20
C GLY A 8 5.60 8.49 15.75
N LEU A 9 6.76 8.08 15.25
CA LEU A 9 7.32 8.53 13.98
C LEU A 9 7.61 7.37 13.03
N ILE A 10 7.33 7.62 11.75
CA ILE A 10 7.85 6.83 10.62
C ILE A 10 8.83 7.71 9.85
N THR A 11 10.01 7.19 9.54
CA THR A 11 11.02 7.86 8.71
C THR A 11 11.22 7.11 7.41
N ALA A 12 11.01 7.77 6.27
CA ALA A 12 11.30 7.21 4.96
C ALA A 12 12.82 7.01 4.79
N LYS A 13 13.26 5.78 4.53
CA LYS A 13 14.67 5.46 4.24
C LYS A 13 14.94 5.38 2.75
N THR A 14 13.92 5.03 1.97
CA THR A 14 13.91 5.16 0.51
C THR A 14 12.64 5.88 0.07
N PRO A 15 12.53 6.36 -1.19
CA PRO A 15 11.34 7.05 -1.64
C PRO A 15 10.07 6.22 -1.44
N ILE A 16 8.98 6.83 -0.97
CA ILE A 16 7.69 6.17 -0.75
C ILE A 16 6.76 6.50 -1.92
N TYR A 17 6.45 5.49 -2.72
CA TYR A 17 5.56 5.61 -3.87
C TYR A 17 4.18 5.05 -3.54
N ILE A 18 3.17 5.92 -3.43
CA ILE A 18 1.77 5.55 -3.19
C ILE A 18 0.92 6.29 -4.22
N THR A 19 0.13 5.53 -4.97
CA THR A 19 -0.77 6.08 -5.99
C THR A 19 -2.19 5.58 -5.79
N ARG A 20 -3.17 6.46 -6.01
CA ARG A 20 -4.59 6.12 -6.10
C ARG A 20 -5.04 6.05 -7.55
N VAL A 21 -6.13 5.33 -7.80
CA VAL A 21 -6.74 5.28 -9.14
C VAL A 21 -7.20 6.71 -9.50
N GLY A 22 -6.79 7.19 -10.68
CA GLY A 22 -7.12 8.54 -11.15
C GLY A 22 -6.28 9.66 -10.55
N GLN A 23 -5.28 9.35 -9.72
CA GLN A 23 -4.29 10.35 -9.28
C GLN A 23 -3.31 10.63 -10.43
N GLU A 24 -3.07 11.90 -10.71
CA GLU A 24 -2.00 12.34 -11.62
C GLU A 24 -0.62 11.99 -11.05
N ASP A 25 0.46 12.27 -11.79
CA ASP A 25 1.83 12.01 -11.36
C ASP A 25 2.29 13.01 -10.29
N GLU A 26 1.64 12.98 -9.12
CA GLU A 26 1.94 13.81 -7.95
C GLU A 26 2.03 12.93 -6.71
N ILE A 27 2.79 13.38 -5.70
CA ILE A 27 2.80 12.70 -4.40
C ILE A 27 1.44 12.78 -3.71
N LEU A 28 1.06 11.69 -3.04
CA LEU A 28 -0.18 11.68 -2.28
C LEU A 28 -0.07 12.65 -1.09
N THR A 29 -0.99 13.59 -1.02
CA THR A 29 -1.03 14.64 0.01
C THR A 29 -2.40 14.74 0.66
N MET A 30 -2.44 15.19 1.92
CA MET A 30 -3.65 15.51 2.68
C MET A 30 -3.62 16.96 3.12
N THR A 31 -4.78 17.60 3.22
CA THR A 31 -4.90 18.94 3.80
C THR A 31 -4.96 18.83 5.33
N ILE A 32 -4.08 19.54 6.02
CA ILE A 32 -4.04 19.65 7.48
C ILE A 32 -4.09 21.12 7.89
N MET A 33 -4.52 21.41 9.11
CA MET A 33 -4.50 22.76 9.67
C MET A 33 -3.18 22.99 10.41
N LYS A 34 -2.43 24.02 10.04
CA LYS A 34 -1.22 24.45 10.75
C LYS A 34 -1.36 25.92 11.12
N GLY A 35 -1.43 26.21 12.42
CA GLY A 35 -1.59 27.59 12.91
C GLY A 35 -2.78 28.32 12.28
N GLU A 36 -3.92 27.63 12.16
CA GLU A 36 -5.17 28.11 11.53
C GLU A 36 -5.19 28.22 10.00
N TYR A 37 -4.10 27.87 9.31
CA TYR A 37 -4.08 27.86 7.84
C TYR A 37 -4.08 26.43 7.27
N PRO A 38 -4.85 26.17 6.21
CA PRO A 38 -4.82 24.87 5.53
C PRO A 38 -3.51 24.73 4.75
N VAL A 39 -2.75 23.68 5.04
CA VAL A 39 -1.53 23.30 4.32
C VAL A 39 -1.67 21.88 3.79
N ARG A 40 -1.09 21.60 2.62
CA ARG A 40 -0.96 20.23 2.12
C ARG A 40 0.24 19.58 2.82
N ALA A 41 0.17 18.30 3.15
CA ALA A 41 1.29 17.53 3.69
C ALA A 41 1.35 16.16 2.99
N PRO A 42 2.56 15.61 2.75
CA PRO A 42 2.70 14.22 2.30
C PRO A 42 1.98 13.28 3.27
N VAL A 43 1.32 12.24 2.75
CA VAL A 43 0.56 11.32 3.61
C VAL A 43 0.80 9.87 3.23
N ILE A 44 0.97 9.03 4.24
CA ILE A 44 0.75 7.59 4.11
C ILE A 44 -0.67 7.34 4.64
N PRO A 45 -1.64 6.96 3.79
CA PRO A 45 -3.01 6.76 4.24
C PRO A 45 -3.11 5.65 5.28
N GLY A 46 -3.94 5.84 6.29
CA GLY A 46 -4.18 4.84 7.33
C GLY A 46 -4.68 3.52 6.74
N GLU A 47 -5.47 3.56 5.66
CA GLU A 47 -5.96 2.36 4.97
C GLU A 47 -4.84 1.58 4.28
N THR A 48 -3.77 2.25 3.83
CA THR A 48 -2.60 1.59 3.23
C THR A 48 -1.87 0.76 4.28
N LEU A 49 -1.63 1.33 5.45
CA LEU A 49 -0.98 0.64 6.56
C LEU A 49 -1.90 -0.44 7.16
N LYS A 50 -3.18 -0.14 7.37
CA LYS A 50 -4.18 -1.11 7.87
C LYS A 50 -4.32 -2.30 6.92
N GLY A 51 -4.38 -2.07 5.61
CA GLY A 51 -4.44 -3.12 4.60
C GLY A 51 -3.17 -3.97 4.57
N LEU A 52 -2.00 -3.34 4.73
CA LEU A 52 -0.72 -4.05 4.87
C LEU A 52 -0.72 -4.97 6.10
N PHE A 53 -1.07 -4.46 7.28
CA PHE A 53 -1.13 -5.26 8.50
C PHE A 53 -2.14 -6.39 8.40
N ARG A 54 -3.29 -6.17 7.77
CA ARG A 54 -4.28 -7.22 7.51
C ARG A 54 -3.71 -8.35 6.66
N ALA A 55 -3.03 -8.01 5.56
CA ALA A 55 -2.42 -9.00 4.67
C ALA A 55 -1.32 -9.80 5.38
N ILE A 56 -0.49 -9.13 6.19
CA ILE A 56 0.55 -9.78 7.00
C ILE A 56 -0.08 -10.75 8.01
N THR A 57 -1.08 -10.29 8.74
CA THR A 57 -1.82 -11.09 9.74
C THR A 57 -2.45 -12.33 9.11
N PHE A 58 -3.08 -12.18 7.94
CA PHE A 58 -3.63 -13.30 7.18
C PHE A 58 -2.54 -14.31 6.80
N ARG A 59 -1.39 -13.83 6.31
CA ARG A 59 -0.26 -14.71 5.98
C ARG A 59 0.27 -15.45 7.21
N ILE A 60 0.42 -14.78 8.35
CA ILE A 60 0.83 -15.43 9.62
C ILE A 60 -0.13 -16.58 9.95
N ALA A 61 -1.44 -16.35 9.87
CA ALA A 61 -2.43 -17.39 10.16
C ALA A 61 -2.37 -18.56 9.16
N VAL A 62 -2.19 -18.29 7.86
CA VAL A 62 -2.04 -19.34 6.83
C VAL A 62 -0.75 -20.11 6.99
N ASP A 63 0.37 -19.44 7.27
CA ASP A 63 1.67 -20.07 7.51
C ASP A 63 1.61 -20.98 8.74
N ALA A 64 0.95 -20.54 9.81
CA ALA A 64 0.69 -21.38 10.98
C ALA A 64 -0.14 -22.62 10.59
N ALA A 65 -1.24 -22.45 9.84
CA ALA A 65 -2.08 -23.57 9.40
C ALA A 65 -1.31 -24.60 8.54
N LEU A 66 -0.51 -24.14 7.60
CA LEU A 66 0.29 -24.98 6.70
C LEU A 66 1.38 -25.76 7.44
N ARG A 67 1.93 -25.22 8.54
CA ARG A 67 2.90 -25.93 9.38
C ARG A 67 2.27 -27.14 10.10
N VAL A 68 0.98 -27.07 10.44
CA VAL A 68 0.22 -28.19 11.03
C VAL A 68 -0.16 -29.20 9.98
N ASN A 69 -0.72 -28.68 8.90
CA ASN A 69 -1.36 -29.43 7.87
C ASN A 69 -0.82 -28.91 6.54
N PRO A 70 0.23 -29.56 6.00
CA PRO A 70 0.79 -29.18 4.70
C PRO A 70 -0.21 -29.24 3.54
N THR A 71 -1.33 -29.96 3.73
CA THR A 71 -2.44 -30.06 2.77
C THR A 71 -3.61 -29.12 3.11
N PHE A 72 -3.40 -28.14 3.99
CA PHE A 72 -4.40 -27.14 4.34
C PHE A 72 -4.89 -26.43 3.07
N THR A 73 -6.21 -26.39 2.91
CA THR A 73 -6.88 -25.68 1.84
C THR A 73 -7.94 -24.76 2.43
N MET A 74 -8.14 -23.60 1.82
CA MET A 74 -9.13 -22.62 2.23
C MET A 74 -10.00 -22.27 1.04
N ARG A 75 -11.31 -22.16 1.25
CA ARG A 75 -12.22 -21.69 0.20
C ARG A 75 -11.94 -20.23 -0.17
N LEU A 76 -12.13 -19.89 -1.44
CA LEU A 76 -11.84 -18.56 -1.98
C LEU A 76 -12.63 -17.43 -1.28
N ASP A 77 -13.89 -17.69 -0.89
CA ASP A 77 -14.70 -16.74 -0.14
C ASP A 77 -14.10 -16.44 1.24
N LYS A 78 -13.57 -17.45 1.93
CA LYS A 78 -12.85 -17.28 3.19
C LYS A 78 -11.53 -16.53 3.02
N VAL A 79 -10.83 -16.75 1.91
CA VAL A 79 -9.65 -15.93 1.56
C VAL A 79 -10.04 -14.46 1.42
N TYR A 80 -11.13 -14.13 0.71
CA TYR A 80 -11.57 -12.74 0.57
C TYR A 80 -12.13 -12.15 1.88
N GLU A 81 -12.84 -12.93 2.68
CA GLU A 81 -13.28 -12.57 4.02
C GLU A 81 -12.09 -12.13 4.88
N GLN A 82 -11.05 -12.96 4.92
CA GLN A 82 -9.90 -12.74 5.78
C GLN A 82 -8.90 -11.72 5.23
N ALA A 83 -8.58 -11.75 3.93
CA ALA A 83 -7.57 -10.86 3.36
C ALA A 83 -8.11 -9.47 3.00
N LYS A 84 -9.41 -9.34 2.69
CA LYS A 84 -10.03 -8.07 2.23
C LYS A 84 -11.17 -7.54 3.10
N GLY A 85 -11.63 -8.31 4.09
CA GLY A 85 -12.80 -7.94 4.92
C GLY A 85 -14.13 -8.46 4.38
N GLY A 86 -14.11 -9.33 3.38
CA GLY A 86 -15.32 -9.90 2.77
C GLY A 86 -15.77 -9.17 1.51
N LEU A 87 -16.59 -9.86 0.73
CA LEU A 87 -17.44 -9.24 -0.29
C LEU A 87 -18.63 -8.64 0.46
N ALA A 88 -19.04 -7.41 0.11
CA ALA A 88 -20.11 -6.69 0.80
C ALA A 88 -21.25 -7.63 1.22
N PHE A 89 -21.55 -7.71 2.53
CA PHE A 89 -22.67 -8.50 3.05
C PHE A 89 -23.98 -7.86 2.57
N VAL A 90 -24.45 -8.27 1.39
CA VAL A 90 -25.75 -7.85 0.86
C VAL A 90 -26.82 -8.59 1.65
N GLY A 91 -27.50 -7.87 2.55
CA GLY A 91 -28.83 -8.23 3.04
C GLY A 91 -28.91 -9.45 3.94
N GLY A 92 -28.82 -9.23 5.25
CA GLY A 92 -29.24 -10.19 6.27
C GLY A 92 -29.50 -9.50 7.60
N ARG A 93 -30.61 -9.84 8.27
CA ARG A 93 -30.83 -9.50 9.67
C ARG A 93 -29.82 -10.31 10.50
N THR A 94 -29.01 -9.63 11.29
CA THR A 94 -28.03 -10.25 12.18
C THR A 94 -28.64 -10.26 13.58
N GLU A 95 -28.59 -11.40 14.26
CA GLU A 95 -29.04 -11.50 15.66
C GLU A 95 -28.15 -10.63 16.56
N LEU A 96 -28.76 -9.96 17.56
CA LEU A 96 -28.02 -9.21 18.58
C LEU A 96 -27.05 -10.15 19.31
N GLY A 97 -25.77 -9.79 19.36
CA GLY A 97 -24.72 -10.59 20.00
C GLY A 97 -24.01 -11.60 19.08
N ALA A 98 -24.48 -11.81 17.84
CA ALA A 98 -23.78 -12.69 16.88
C ALA A 98 -22.37 -12.19 16.51
N GLU A 99 -22.12 -10.89 16.69
CA GLU A 99 -20.82 -10.26 16.45
C GLU A 99 -19.75 -10.73 17.44
N ASP A 100 -20.08 -10.95 18.71
CA ASP A 100 -19.11 -11.37 19.73
C ASP A 100 -18.65 -12.82 19.48
N THR A 101 -19.60 -13.70 19.17
CA THR A 101 -19.29 -15.09 18.76
C THR A 101 -18.44 -15.13 17.48
N LEU A 102 -18.75 -14.27 16.51
CA LEU A 102 -17.97 -14.16 15.27
C LEU A 102 -16.54 -13.66 15.54
N ARG A 103 -16.38 -12.67 16.43
CA ARG A 103 -15.07 -12.11 16.80
C ARG A 103 -14.19 -13.13 17.52
N ILE A 104 -14.78 -13.92 18.42
CA ILE A 104 -14.08 -15.02 19.12
C ILE A 104 -13.57 -16.06 18.12
N GLY A 105 -14.39 -16.45 17.14
CA GLY A 105 -13.99 -17.42 16.11
C GLY A 105 -13.11 -16.85 15.00
N ASN A 106 -12.94 -15.52 14.92
CA ASN A 106 -12.27 -14.85 13.80
C ASN A 106 -11.48 -13.60 14.26
N PRO A 107 -10.28 -13.80 14.85
CA PRO A 107 -9.49 -12.70 15.41
C PRO A 107 -9.01 -11.69 14.37
N ILE A 108 -8.79 -12.11 13.11
CA ILE A 108 -8.42 -11.20 12.02
C ILE A 108 -9.59 -10.27 11.69
N LEU A 109 -10.80 -10.82 11.54
CA LEU A 109 -11.99 -10.01 11.27
C LEU A 109 -12.31 -9.09 12.45
N SER A 110 -12.12 -9.55 13.68
CA SER A 110 -12.31 -8.72 14.86
C SER A 110 -11.34 -7.53 14.90
N LEU A 111 -10.06 -7.79 14.63
CA LEU A 111 -9.03 -6.76 14.67
C LEU A 111 -9.18 -5.75 13.51
N PHE A 112 -9.39 -6.21 12.28
CA PHE A 112 -9.36 -5.35 11.10
C PHE A 112 -10.74 -4.88 10.62
N GLY A 113 -11.83 -5.54 11.04
CA GLY A 113 -13.20 -5.26 10.64
C GLY A 113 -13.59 -5.92 9.31
N ALA A 114 -14.86 -5.83 8.94
CA ALA A 114 -15.37 -6.26 7.65
C ALA A 114 -15.43 -5.09 6.65
N ALA A 115 -15.58 -5.39 5.35
CA ALA A 115 -15.98 -4.45 4.30
C ALA A 115 -17.48 -4.11 4.39
N SER A 116 -18.02 -4.05 5.61
CA SER A 116 -19.39 -3.76 5.97
C SER A 116 -19.38 -2.89 7.23
N PRO A 117 -20.23 -1.85 7.31
CA PRO A 117 -20.29 -0.97 8.48
C PRO A 117 -20.72 -1.69 9.77
N LYS A 118 -21.23 -2.92 9.66
CA LYS A 118 -21.73 -3.71 10.80
C LYS A 118 -20.63 -4.26 11.70
N ILE A 119 -19.44 -4.60 11.16
CA ILE A 119 -18.33 -5.13 11.97
C ILE A 119 -17.16 -4.17 11.87
N THR A 120 -17.10 -3.25 12.82
CA THR A 120 -15.97 -2.33 12.97
C THR A 120 -14.76 -3.08 13.52
N GLY A 121 -13.59 -2.82 12.93
CA GLY A 121 -12.33 -3.38 13.42
C GLY A 121 -11.88 -2.69 14.69
N ARG A 122 -11.23 -3.45 15.59
CA ARG A 122 -10.63 -2.92 16.83
C ARG A 122 -9.36 -2.10 16.58
N LEU A 123 -8.66 -2.36 15.47
CA LEU A 123 -7.49 -1.58 15.03
C LEU A 123 -7.93 -0.33 14.25
N ILE A 124 -7.53 0.82 14.78
CA ILE A 124 -7.59 2.14 14.16
C ILE A 124 -6.16 2.49 13.74
N VAL A 125 -6.00 2.91 12.49
CA VAL A 125 -4.73 3.38 11.94
C VAL A 125 -4.97 4.77 11.40
N GLU A 126 -4.41 5.77 12.05
CA GLU A 126 -4.51 7.16 11.58
C GLU A 126 -3.62 7.35 10.34
N PRO A 127 -3.90 8.35 9.49
CA PRO A 127 -2.98 8.68 8.41
C PRO A 127 -1.63 9.14 9.00
N ALA A 128 -0.52 8.64 8.46
CA ALA A 128 0.80 9.15 8.83
C ALA A 128 1.04 10.47 8.09
N ILE A 129 1.20 11.56 8.83
CA ILE A 129 1.28 12.92 8.28
C ILE A 129 2.73 13.36 8.20
N GLY A 130 3.19 13.66 6.98
CA GLY A 130 4.54 14.10 6.72
C GLY A 130 4.82 15.46 7.35
N ARG A 131 5.92 15.54 8.09
CA ARG A 131 6.43 16.81 8.62
C ARG A 131 6.90 17.67 7.46
N LEU A 132 6.38 18.90 7.41
CA LEU A 132 6.75 19.85 6.38
C LEU A 132 8.15 20.43 6.68
N PRO A 133 8.99 20.61 5.65
CA PRO A 133 10.24 21.35 5.81
C PRO A 133 9.99 22.81 6.20
N ILE A 134 11.03 23.47 6.69
CA ILE A 134 11.00 24.87 7.10
C ILE A 134 10.43 25.73 5.95
N GLY A 135 9.32 26.44 6.21
CA GLY A 135 8.63 27.26 5.22
C GLY A 135 7.32 26.68 4.65
N ASP A 136 6.85 25.53 5.13
CA ASP A 136 5.52 24.95 4.87
C ASP A 136 5.17 24.68 3.40
N LYS A 137 6.20 24.54 2.56
CA LYS A 137 6.02 24.16 1.16
C LYS A 137 6.15 22.66 1.03
N VAL A 138 5.11 22.04 0.47
CA VAL A 138 5.19 20.67 -0.04
C VAL A 138 6.11 20.68 -1.25
N GLY A 139 7.24 19.98 -1.17
CA GLY A 139 8.04 19.69 -2.36
C GLY A 139 7.21 18.84 -3.33
N LYS A 140 7.44 18.97 -4.64
CA LYS A 140 6.69 18.23 -5.68
C LYS A 140 6.84 16.70 -5.62
N GLY A 141 7.58 16.18 -4.64
CA GLY A 141 8.09 14.82 -4.61
C GLY A 141 9.53 14.77 -5.09
N THR A 142 10.10 13.58 -5.08
CA THR A 142 11.31 13.26 -5.82
C THR A 142 10.90 12.54 -7.09
N ASP A 143 11.38 13.03 -8.22
CA ASP A 143 11.28 12.33 -9.50
C ASP A 143 12.04 11.01 -9.38
N LEU A 144 11.33 9.90 -9.49
CA LEU A 144 11.95 8.60 -9.64
C LEU A 144 12.51 8.51 -11.07
N ALA A 145 13.79 8.14 -11.17
CA ALA A 145 14.52 8.12 -12.43
C ALA A 145 13.76 7.36 -13.52
N GLU A 146 13.73 7.95 -14.72
CA GLU A 146 13.24 7.29 -15.92
C GLU A 146 14.08 6.04 -16.21
N GLY A 147 13.42 5.01 -16.71
CA GLY A 147 14.09 3.79 -17.15
C GLY A 147 13.32 3.13 -18.27
N VAL A 148 13.98 2.24 -18.99
CA VAL A 148 13.34 1.42 -20.02
C VAL A 148 13.65 -0.03 -19.69
N ARG A 149 12.62 -0.86 -19.58
CA ARG A 149 12.83 -2.32 -19.65
C ARG A 149 13.25 -2.62 -21.09
N ARG A 150 14.56 -2.81 -21.27
CA ARG A 150 15.18 -3.02 -22.58
C ARG A 150 14.77 -4.40 -23.11
N ASP A 151 14.43 -4.45 -24.39
CA ASP A 151 14.18 -5.71 -25.09
C ASP A 151 15.48 -6.56 -25.04
N PRO A 152 15.42 -7.80 -24.53
CA PRO A 152 16.59 -8.68 -24.48
C PRO A 152 17.21 -8.92 -25.85
N PHE A 153 16.42 -9.02 -26.92
CA PHE A 153 16.92 -9.23 -28.29
C PHE A 153 17.63 -7.99 -28.85
N LEU A 154 17.24 -6.78 -28.42
CA LEU A 154 17.96 -5.54 -28.74
C LEU A 154 19.17 -5.29 -27.83
N ALA A 155 19.19 -5.89 -26.64
CA ALA A 155 20.31 -5.80 -25.72
C ALA A 155 21.42 -6.79 -26.06
N ASP A 156 21.06 -8.00 -26.52
CA ASP A 156 21.96 -9.05 -26.98
C ASP A 156 21.41 -9.70 -28.25
N GLY A 157 21.98 -9.32 -29.40
CA GLY A 157 21.55 -9.81 -30.71
C GLY A 157 21.65 -11.33 -30.87
N ARG A 158 22.51 -12.00 -30.08
CA ARG A 158 22.64 -13.47 -30.10
C ARG A 158 21.38 -14.19 -29.64
N LEU A 159 20.53 -13.52 -28.85
CA LEU A 159 19.25 -14.09 -28.44
C LEU A 159 18.27 -14.23 -29.62
N THR A 160 18.49 -13.53 -30.73
CA THR A 160 17.67 -13.76 -31.93
C THR A 160 17.94 -15.14 -32.55
N ASP A 161 19.07 -15.78 -32.26
CA ASP A 161 19.46 -17.12 -32.71
C ASP A 161 18.76 -18.26 -31.97
N VAL A 162 18.11 -17.98 -30.84
CA VAL A 162 17.25 -18.97 -30.16
C VAL A 162 15.80 -18.97 -30.66
N LEU A 163 15.43 -18.01 -31.52
CA LEU A 163 14.10 -17.94 -32.13
C LEU A 163 14.03 -18.78 -33.41
N SER A 164 12.86 -19.37 -33.67
CA SER A 164 12.54 -19.90 -35.00
C SER A 164 12.57 -18.77 -36.05
N GLU A 165 12.73 -19.09 -37.33
CA GLU A 165 12.75 -18.07 -38.38
C GLU A 165 11.42 -17.29 -38.44
N ASP A 166 10.30 -17.97 -38.23
CA ASP A 166 8.98 -17.36 -38.18
C ASP A 166 8.83 -16.41 -36.98
N ASP A 167 9.31 -16.81 -35.80
CA ASP A 167 9.28 -15.96 -34.60
C ASP A 167 10.23 -14.77 -34.72
N ARG A 168 11.38 -14.93 -35.38
CA ARG A 168 12.31 -13.83 -35.67
C ARG A 168 11.69 -12.81 -36.62
N ARG A 169 11.00 -13.26 -37.67
CA ARG A 169 10.25 -12.39 -38.59
C ARG A 169 9.11 -11.67 -37.86
N ARG A 170 8.37 -12.38 -37.00
CA ARG A 170 7.32 -11.81 -36.17
C ARG A 170 7.87 -10.73 -35.23
N TRP A 171 8.93 -11.04 -34.49
CA TRP A 171 9.61 -10.08 -33.61
C TRP A 171 10.08 -8.82 -34.37
N SER A 172 10.68 -8.97 -35.56
CA SER A 172 11.13 -7.84 -36.36
C SER A 172 9.97 -6.91 -36.78
N ARG A 173 8.80 -7.48 -37.14
CA ARG A 173 7.59 -6.69 -37.45
C ARG A 173 7.05 -5.99 -36.20
N GLN A 174 6.94 -6.72 -35.09
CA GLN A 174 6.50 -6.19 -33.80
C GLN A 174 7.38 -5.02 -33.32
N SER A 175 8.71 -5.18 -33.35
CA SER A 175 9.66 -4.14 -32.94
C SER A 175 9.53 -2.88 -33.79
N THR A 176 9.29 -3.04 -35.10
CA THR A 176 9.06 -1.91 -36.02
C THR A 176 7.77 -1.17 -35.68
N ILE A 177 6.66 -1.89 -35.51
CA ILE A 177 5.37 -1.29 -35.17
C ILE A 177 5.41 -0.61 -33.80
N VAL A 178 6.01 -1.22 -32.78
CA VAL A 178 6.18 -0.61 -31.44
C VAL A 178 7.00 0.68 -31.52
N SER A 179 8.05 0.73 -32.33
CA SER A 179 8.83 1.96 -32.56
C SER A 179 8.00 3.06 -33.23
N LEU A 180 7.21 2.71 -34.24
CA LEU A 180 6.30 3.65 -34.91
C LEU A 180 5.23 4.19 -33.95
N VAL A 181 4.61 3.34 -33.13
CA VAL A 181 3.63 3.73 -32.11
C VAL A 181 4.28 4.63 -31.06
N SER A 182 5.50 4.35 -30.62
CA SER A 182 6.23 5.19 -29.66
C SER A 182 6.47 6.60 -30.21
N ASN A 183 6.92 6.69 -31.47
CA ASN A 183 7.11 7.96 -32.15
C ASN A 183 5.80 8.72 -32.33
N ALA A 184 4.70 8.04 -32.69
CA ALA A 184 3.37 8.65 -32.82
C ALA A 184 2.85 9.20 -31.48
N ASN A 185 3.03 8.47 -30.38
CA ASN A 185 2.67 8.96 -29.03
C ASN A 185 3.49 10.18 -28.62
N ARG A 186 4.79 10.22 -28.95
CA ARG A 186 5.63 11.41 -28.70
C ARG A 186 5.11 12.63 -29.46
N LYS A 187 4.79 12.48 -30.75
CA LYS A 187 4.17 13.54 -31.56
C LYS A 187 2.85 14.03 -30.94
N LEU A 188 2.02 13.11 -30.44
CA LEU A 188 0.75 13.45 -29.78
C LEU A 188 0.97 14.29 -28.52
N GLU A 189 1.90 13.91 -27.64
CA GLU A 189 2.20 14.68 -26.42
C GLU A 189 2.80 16.06 -26.75
N ASP A 190 3.67 16.14 -27.75
CA ASP A 190 4.22 17.42 -28.22
C ASP A 190 3.13 18.33 -28.82
N ALA A 191 2.19 17.76 -29.58
CA ALA A 191 1.03 18.47 -30.12
C ALA A 191 0.10 18.98 -29.01
N LYS A 192 -0.19 18.17 -27.99
CA LYS A 192 -0.98 18.59 -26.81
C LYS A 192 -0.29 19.71 -26.05
N ARG A 193 1.02 19.62 -25.82
CA ARG A 193 1.82 20.69 -25.18
C ARG A 193 1.78 21.97 -26.00
N ALA A 194 1.90 21.87 -27.32
CA ALA A 194 1.80 23.01 -28.22
C ALA A 194 0.41 23.66 -28.17
N LEU A 195 -0.68 22.88 -28.23
CA LEU A 195 -2.05 23.37 -28.09
C LEU A 195 -2.29 24.06 -26.74
N ASN A 196 -1.82 23.46 -25.65
CA ASN A 196 -1.94 24.07 -24.31
C ASN A 196 -1.15 25.37 -24.17
N ARG A 197 -0.03 25.53 -24.88
CA ARG A 197 0.69 26.81 -24.96
C ARG A 197 -0.08 27.82 -25.80
N ALA A 198 -0.58 27.42 -26.97
CA ALA A 198 -1.37 28.29 -27.85
C ALA A 198 -2.63 28.84 -27.15
N ARG A 199 -3.33 28.01 -26.36
CA ARG A 199 -4.50 28.44 -25.54
C ARG A 199 -4.19 29.51 -24.49
N LYS A 200 -2.93 29.63 -24.07
CA LYS A 200 -2.48 30.60 -23.06
C LYS A 200 -1.90 31.87 -23.68
N THR A 201 -1.80 31.93 -25.00
CA THR A 201 -1.23 33.07 -25.73
C THR A 201 -2.35 33.79 -26.48
N GLU A 202 -2.56 35.06 -26.16
CA GLU A 202 -3.57 35.87 -26.85
C GLU A 202 -3.22 36.07 -28.34
N GLY A 203 -4.23 36.08 -29.20
CA GLY A 203 -4.07 36.31 -30.65
C GLY A 203 -3.55 35.13 -31.46
N VAL A 204 -3.39 33.94 -30.87
CA VAL A 204 -2.98 32.73 -31.59
C VAL A 204 -4.19 31.97 -32.14
N GLU A 205 -4.19 31.68 -33.43
CA GLU A 205 -5.19 30.79 -34.04
C GLU A 205 -5.00 29.35 -33.57
N LEU A 206 -6.03 28.77 -32.97
CA LEU A 206 -5.98 27.41 -32.40
C LEU A 206 -6.16 26.29 -33.44
N GLY A 207 -6.81 26.58 -34.57
CA GLY A 207 -7.18 25.59 -35.58
C GLY A 207 -6.04 24.69 -36.07
N PRO A 208 -4.84 25.22 -36.38
CA PRO A 208 -3.69 24.41 -36.77
C PRO A 208 -3.22 23.45 -35.66
N PHE A 209 -3.30 23.85 -34.39
CA PHE A 209 -2.89 23.03 -33.25
C PHE A 209 -3.92 21.95 -32.93
N GLU A 210 -5.21 22.27 -33.04
CA GLU A 210 -6.30 21.30 -32.88
C GLU A 210 -6.25 20.23 -33.97
N LYS A 211 -5.98 20.63 -35.21
CA LYS A 211 -5.75 19.70 -36.32
C LYS A 211 -4.53 18.81 -36.08
N ALA A 212 -3.41 19.38 -35.62
CA ALA A 212 -2.21 18.60 -35.31
C ALA A 212 -2.45 17.54 -34.21
N VAL A 213 -3.26 17.86 -33.19
CA VAL A 213 -3.69 16.88 -32.18
C VAL A 213 -4.58 15.80 -32.80
N ALA A 214 -5.56 16.18 -33.62
CA ALA A 214 -6.46 15.24 -34.27
C ALA A 214 -5.72 14.27 -35.21
N ASP A 215 -4.79 14.78 -36.02
CA ASP A 215 -3.95 13.98 -36.92
C ASP A 215 -3.05 13.00 -36.14
N ALA A 216 -2.47 13.45 -35.02
CA ALA A 216 -1.65 12.61 -34.16
C ALA A 216 -2.48 11.52 -33.43
N VAL A 217 -3.71 11.83 -32.99
CA VAL A 217 -4.64 10.83 -32.44
C VAL A 217 -4.99 9.79 -33.49
N ALA A 218 -5.31 10.20 -34.73
CA ALA A 218 -5.62 9.28 -35.81
C ALA A 218 -4.42 8.39 -36.18
N GLU A 219 -3.19 8.92 -36.15
CA GLU A 219 -1.96 8.15 -36.37
C GLU A 219 -1.75 7.09 -35.29
N VAL A 220 -1.93 7.45 -34.00
CA VAL A 220 -1.85 6.51 -32.87
C VAL A 220 -2.93 5.44 -32.95
N ASP A 221 -4.19 5.81 -33.22
CA ASP A 221 -5.31 4.87 -33.34
C ASP A 221 -5.11 3.88 -34.48
N ARG A 222 -4.60 4.35 -35.63
CA ARG A 222 -4.32 3.49 -36.78
C ARG A 222 -3.24 2.46 -36.46
N LEU A 223 -2.13 2.89 -35.87
CA LEU A 223 -1.03 1.99 -35.51
C LEU A 223 -1.39 1.06 -34.33
N GLY A 224 -2.25 1.51 -33.42
CA GLY A 224 -2.73 0.71 -32.29
C GLY A 224 -3.71 -0.41 -32.67
N ARG A 225 -4.27 -0.38 -33.89
CA ARG A 225 -5.12 -1.44 -34.45
C ARG A 225 -4.37 -2.47 -35.29
N ASP A 226 -3.07 -2.29 -35.50
CA ASP A 226 -2.23 -3.25 -36.23
C ASP A 226 -2.18 -4.59 -35.49
N GLU A 227 -2.37 -5.71 -36.21
CA GLU A 227 -2.41 -7.05 -35.61
C GLU A 227 -1.06 -7.47 -34.99
N ASP A 228 0.05 -6.92 -35.51
CA ASP A 228 1.38 -7.11 -34.95
C ASP A 228 1.64 -6.17 -33.75
N TYR A 229 0.77 -5.19 -33.45
CA TYR A 229 0.84 -4.40 -32.22
C TYR A 229 0.35 -5.21 -31.01
N THR A 230 1.21 -6.09 -30.52
CA THR A 230 0.97 -6.93 -29.34
C THR A 230 1.89 -6.46 -28.21
N LEU A 231 1.29 -6.12 -27.05
CA LEU A 231 1.90 -5.67 -25.78
C LEU A 231 3.38 -5.22 -25.86
N ALA A 232 3.59 -3.89 -25.90
CA ALA A 232 4.88 -3.21 -26.00
C ALA A 232 6.09 -3.97 -25.41
N MET A 233 7.03 -4.34 -26.30
CA MET A 233 8.29 -5.03 -26.00
C MET A 233 9.27 -4.19 -25.20
N GLN A 234 9.38 -2.90 -25.53
CA GLN A 234 9.98 -1.91 -24.66
C GLN A 234 8.88 -1.31 -23.80
N ARG A 235 9.03 -1.42 -22.48
CA ARG A 235 8.14 -0.73 -21.54
C ARG A 235 8.90 0.42 -20.90
N PRO A 236 8.65 1.67 -21.34
CA PRO A 236 9.07 2.84 -20.59
C PRO A 236 8.55 2.73 -19.17
N ILE A 237 9.42 3.00 -18.21
CA ILE A 237 9.05 3.23 -16.83
C ILE A 237 8.74 4.74 -16.78
N PRO A 238 7.46 5.13 -16.70
CA PRO A 238 7.10 6.54 -16.66
C PRO A 238 7.74 7.19 -15.43
N THR A 239 8.04 8.48 -15.55
CA THR A 239 8.38 9.33 -14.41
C THR A 239 7.29 9.17 -13.36
N LYS A 240 7.73 9.07 -12.12
CA LYS A 240 6.85 8.86 -10.97
C LYS A 240 7.27 9.80 -9.87
N ASN A 241 6.31 10.52 -9.32
CA ASN A 241 6.52 11.30 -8.11
C ASN A 241 6.34 10.42 -6.87
N ALA A 242 7.36 10.43 -6.01
CA ALA A 242 7.37 9.72 -4.74
C ALA A 242 7.71 10.68 -3.60
N VAL A 243 7.25 10.35 -2.39
CA VAL A 243 7.72 11.08 -1.20
C VAL A 243 9.20 10.79 -1.04
N ALA A 244 10.00 11.83 -0.82
CA ALA A 244 11.45 11.74 -0.73
C ALA A 244 11.91 10.86 0.44
N ALA A 245 13.10 10.26 0.29
CA ALA A 245 13.78 9.69 1.43
C ALA A 245 14.13 10.79 2.46
N GLY A 246 14.13 10.43 3.73
CA GLY A 246 14.33 11.35 4.85
C GLY A 246 13.06 12.05 5.34
N THR A 247 11.92 11.93 4.65
CA THR A 247 10.64 12.46 5.17
C THR A 247 10.23 11.72 6.44
N GLU A 248 9.98 12.48 7.50
CA GLU A 248 9.40 11.99 8.76
C GLU A 248 7.89 12.17 8.75
N PHE A 249 7.16 11.22 9.31
CA PHE A 249 5.70 11.24 9.43
C PHE A 249 5.29 11.02 10.88
N ASP A 250 4.47 11.91 11.42
CA ASP A 250 3.77 11.71 12.68
C ASP A 250 2.64 10.69 12.46
N HIS A 251 2.60 9.64 13.28
CA HIS A 251 1.67 8.53 13.09
C HIS A 251 1.17 7.94 14.42
N CYS A 252 -0.06 7.44 14.39
CA CYS A 252 -0.75 6.86 15.53
C CYS A 252 -1.55 5.62 15.12
N MET A 253 -1.44 4.55 15.91
CA MET A 253 -2.30 3.38 15.82
C MET A 253 -2.96 3.13 17.17
N GLU A 254 -4.22 2.73 17.18
CA GLU A 254 -4.94 2.39 18.40
C GLU A 254 -5.60 1.03 18.25
N VAL A 255 -5.46 0.17 19.25
CA VAL A 255 -6.20 -1.09 19.33
C VAL A 255 -7.16 -0.97 20.49
N ARG A 256 -8.47 -0.93 20.19
CA ARG A 256 -9.53 -0.70 21.17
C ARG A 256 -10.18 -1.99 21.64
N ASP A 257 -10.40 -2.07 22.95
CA ASP A 257 -11.18 -3.11 23.62
C ASP A 257 -10.77 -4.52 23.16
N ALA A 258 -9.47 -4.77 22.96
CA ALA A 258 -8.98 -6.02 22.43
C ALA A 258 -8.77 -7.08 23.52
N SER A 259 -8.91 -8.35 23.12
CA SER A 259 -8.45 -9.48 23.93
C SER A 259 -6.92 -9.57 23.89
N GLN A 260 -6.33 -10.32 24.83
CA GLN A 260 -4.88 -10.55 24.83
C GLN A 260 -4.40 -11.25 23.55
N ALA A 261 -5.19 -12.18 23.00
CA ALA A 261 -4.87 -12.86 21.75
C ALA A 261 -4.89 -11.91 20.54
N GLU A 262 -5.85 -10.97 20.48
CA GLU A 262 -5.91 -9.95 19.41
C GLU A 262 -4.76 -8.95 19.50
N LEU A 263 -4.39 -8.52 20.71
CA LEU A 263 -3.23 -7.68 20.95
C LEU A 263 -1.93 -8.39 20.56
N GLY A 264 -1.80 -9.66 20.94
CA GLY A 264 -0.64 -10.47 20.58
C GLY A 264 -0.54 -10.69 19.07
N LEU A 265 -1.68 -10.90 18.39
CA LEU A 265 -1.73 -10.98 16.93
C LEU A 265 -1.30 -9.67 16.26
N PHE A 266 -1.72 -8.52 16.81
CA PHE A 266 -1.26 -7.20 16.34
C PHE A 266 0.27 -7.05 16.49
N PHE A 267 0.84 -7.42 17.64
CA PHE A 267 2.30 -7.40 17.84
C PHE A 267 3.03 -8.40 16.95
N ALA A 268 2.45 -9.57 16.68
CA ALA A 268 3.00 -10.53 15.72
C ALA A 268 3.00 -9.96 14.29
N ALA A 269 1.97 -9.22 13.91
CA ALA A 269 1.91 -8.53 12.63
C ALA A 269 2.98 -7.42 12.53
N LEU A 270 3.20 -6.64 13.60
CA LEU A 270 4.30 -5.67 13.69
C LEU A 270 5.67 -6.36 13.56
N GLY A 271 5.86 -7.48 14.26
CA GLY A 271 7.07 -8.29 14.20
C GLY A 271 7.33 -8.81 12.77
N SER A 272 6.32 -9.33 12.09
CA SER A 272 6.46 -9.80 10.70
C SER A 272 6.70 -8.65 9.72
N TRP A 273 6.05 -7.49 9.92
CA TRP A 273 6.31 -6.30 9.11
C TRP A 273 7.76 -5.82 9.26
N SER A 274 8.32 -5.92 10.46
CA SER A 274 9.69 -5.47 10.74
C SER A 274 10.79 -6.23 9.99
N LEU A 275 10.50 -7.42 9.46
CA LEU A 275 11.46 -8.20 8.68
C LEU A 275 11.75 -7.57 7.31
N ASP A 276 10.81 -6.81 6.75
CA ASP A 276 11.04 -5.95 5.58
C ASP A 276 10.12 -4.73 5.69
N PRO A 277 10.50 -3.73 6.51
CA PRO A 277 9.63 -2.63 6.89
C PRO A 277 9.47 -1.69 5.70
N ARG A 278 8.44 -1.96 4.91
CA ARG A 278 8.13 -1.25 3.67
C ARG A 278 6.68 -0.83 3.58
N VAL A 279 6.43 0.28 2.90
CA VAL A 279 5.10 0.79 2.56
C VAL A 279 5.06 1.31 1.12
N GLY A 280 3.91 1.17 0.46
CA GLY A 280 3.71 1.61 -0.92
C GLY A 280 4.18 0.61 -1.97
N GLY A 281 4.23 1.08 -3.22
CA GLY A 281 4.63 0.30 -4.40
C GLY A 281 6.11 0.40 -4.71
N GLY A 282 6.53 -0.24 -5.82
CA GLY A 282 7.92 -0.16 -6.30
C GLY A 282 8.93 -0.97 -5.49
N ARG A 283 8.47 -2.01 -4.77
CA ARG A 283 9.32 -2.88 -3.95
C ARG A 283 10.50 -3.48 -4.72
N THR A 284 10.30 -3.89 -5.98
CA THR A 284 11.35 -4.44 -6.84
C THR A 284 12.39 -3.41 -7.29
N ALA A 285 12.08 -2.12 -7.19
CA ALA A 285 13.00 -1.01 -7.42
C ALA A 285 13.63 -0.48 -6.10
N GLY A 286 13.39 -1.15 -4.97
CA GLY A 286 13.96 -0.78 -3.67
C GLY A 286 13.20 0.31 -2.92
N TYR A 287 12.03 0.75 -3.39
CA TYR A 287 11.23 1.81 -2.78
C TYR A 287 10.48 1.37 -1.52
N GLY A 288 10.05 2.37 -0.75
CA GLY A 288 9.14 2.23 0.36
C GLY A 288 9.76 1.80 1.69
N ARG A 289 11.09 1.67 1.81
CA ARG A 289 11.73 1.26 3.08
C ARG A 289 11.58 2.36 4.12
N ILE A 290 11.24 1.97 5.35
CA ILE A 290 11.02 2.87 6.48
C ILE A 290 11.74 2.38 7.74
N ASP A 291 12.02 3.32 8.64
CA ASP A 291 12.23 3.04 10.07
C ASP A 291 11.01 3.62 10.83
N ALA A 292 10.63 3.03 11.97
CA ALA A 292 9.58 3.55 12.82
C ALA A 292 9.93 3.43 14.30
N LYS A 293 9.47 4.40 15.09
CA LYS A 293 9.59 4.38 16.56
C LYS A 293 8.28 4.83 17.17
N TYR A 294 7.67 3.98 17.99
CA TYR A 294 6.41 4.27 18.67
C TYR A 294 6.58 4.13 20.18
N SER A 295 5.98 5.06 20.91
CA SER A 295 5.67 4.90 22.33
C SER A 295 4.40 4.06 22.44
N ILE A 296 4.41 3.06 23.30
CA ILE A 296 3.25 2.23 23.63
C ILE A 296 2.61 2.84 24.86
N GLU A 297 1.32 3.13 24.75
CA GLU A 297 0.54 3.72 25.82
C GLU A 297 -0.69 2.85 26.09
N LEU A 298 -0.98 2.63 27.37
CA LEU A 298 -2.16 1.92 27.85
C LEU A 298 -3.21 2.93 28.30
N LEU A 299 -4.43 2.78 27.83
CA LEU A 299 -5.56 3.49 28.41
C LEU A 299 -5.93 2.80 29.72
N THR A 300 -5.67 3.46 30.86
CA THR A 300 -6.05 2.92 32.15
C THR A 300 -7.52 3.22 32.44
N ASP A 301 -8.19 2.26 33.05
CA ASP A 301 -9.54 2.46 33.55
C ASP A 301 -9.49 3.44 34.73
N GLY A 302 -10.13 4.61 34.57
CA GLY A 302 -10.52 5.43 35.70
C GLY A 302 -11.85 4.95 36.25
N GLU A 303 -12.23 5.37 37.47
CA GLU A 303 -13.56 5.05 38.05
C GLU A 303 -14.73 5.37 37.10
N LEU A 304 -14.52 6.34 36.20
CA LEU A 304 -15.40 6.65 35.07
C LEU A 304 -14.58 6.72 33.79
N ARG A 305 -15.15 6.28 32.66
CA ARG A 305 -14.49 6.33 31.33
C ARG A 305 -13.98 7.74 30.95
N ARG A 306 -14.64 8.81 31.41
CA ARG A 306 -14.20 10.21 31.21
C ARG A 306 -12.90 10.58 31.93
N LEU A 307 -12.50 9.76 32.89
CA LEU A 307 -11.28 9.93 33.70
C LEU A 307 -10.14 9.04 33.20
N SER A 308 -10.38 8.19 32.20
CA SER A 308 -9.34 7.36 31.59
C SER A 308 -8.21 8.22 31.03
N ARG A 309 -6.98 7.78 31.24
CA ARG A 309 -5.76 8.49 30.85
C ARG A 309 -4.81 7.52 30.15
N TRP A 310 -4.09 8.03 29.16
CA TRP A 310 -3.01 7.29 28.50
C TRP A 310 -1.77 7.29 29.39
N HIS A 311 -1.23 6.11 29.66
CA HIS A 311 -0.02 5.92 30.43
C HIS A 311 1.04 5.23 29.58
N PRO A 312 2.26 5.76 29.47
CA PRO A 312 3.32 5.10 28.74
C PRO A 312 3.70 3.79 29.43
N VAL A 313 3.81 2.72 28.66
CA VAL A 313 4.14 1.37 29.16
C VAL A 313 5.35 0.76 28.47
N GLY A 314 5.77 1.29 27.32
CA GLY A 314 6.96 0.79 26.61
C GLY A 314 7.21 1.52 25.30
N VAL A 315 8.16 0.99 24.53
CA VAL A 315 8.56 1.53 23.21
C VAL A 315 8.75 0.37 22.25
N VAL A 316 8.34 0.56 21.00
CA VAL A 316 8.67 -0.34 19.89
C VAL A 316 9.41 0.41 18.79
N THR A 317 10.53 -0.13 18.34
CA THR A 317 11.29 0.36 17.20
C THR A 317 11.32 -0.69 16.11
N ILE A 318 11.15 -0.26 14.86
CA ILE A 318 11.18 -1.07 13.65
C ILE A 318 12.21 -0.45 12.72
N GLY A 319 13.14 -1.25 12.19
CA GLY A 319 14.12 -0.76 11.23
C GLY A 319 14.87 -1.90 10.55
N ALA A 320 16.06 -1.61 10.03
CA ALA A 320 16.87 -2.61 9.32
C ALA A 320 17.23 -3.86 10.15
N GLU A 321 17.36 -3.70 11.47
CA GLU A 321 17.68 -4.78 12.42
C GLU A 321 16.44 -5.58 12.87
N GLY A 322 15.26 -5.29 12.33
CA GLY A 322 13.99 -5.87 12.74
C GLY A 322 13.25 -5.05 13.80
N MET A 323 12.43 -5.73 14.60
CA MET A 323 11.67 -5.13 15.70
C MET A 323 12.42 -5.28 17.02
N ASN A 324 12.56 -4.19 17.76
CA ASN A 324 12.90 -4.20 19.17
C ASN A 324 11.71 -3.66 19.97
N LEU A 325 11.25 -4.45 20.94
CA LEU A 325 10.12 -4.16 21.80
C LEU A 325 10.60 -4.05 23.24
N ASP A 326 10.82 -2.82 23.68
CA ASP A 326 11.23 -2.49 25.05
C ASP A 326 9.99 -2.21 25.90
N CYS A 327 9.42 -3.28 26.45
CA CYS A 327 8.24 -3.21 27.31
C CYS A 327 8.19 -4.42 28.24
N SER A 328 8.22 -4.18 29.54
CA SER A 328 8.04 -5.21 30.58
C SER A 328 6.63 -5.21 31.18
N HIS A 329 5.73 -4.35 30.69
CA HIS A 329 4.38 -4.24 31.23
C HIS A 329 3.54 -5.48 30.89
N PRO A 330 2.76 -6.03 31.85
CA PRO A 330 1.94 -7.24 31.64
C PRO A 330 1.04 -7.19 30.40
N ILE A 331 0.51 -6.01 30.06
CA ILE A 331 -0.33 -5.84 28.86
C ILE A 331 0.34 -6.30 27.56
N VAL A 332 1.67 -6.17 27.46
CA VAL A 332 2.43 -6.57 26.27
C VAL A 332 2.93 -8.01 26.43
N THR A 333 3.50 -8.36 27.59
CA THR A 333 4.03 -9.71 27.82
C THR A 333 2.94 -10.77 27.78
N ASP A 334 1.77 -10.49 28.37
CA ASP A 334 0.63 -11.41 28.40
C ASP A 334 -0.02 -11.52 27.01
N ALA A 335 -0.07 -10.43 26.24
CA ALA A 335 -0.55 -10.43 24.87
C ALA A 335 0.32 -11.33 23.97
N LEU A 336 1.65 -11.19 24.05
CA LEU A 336 2.60 -12.02 23.32
C LEU A 336 2.45 -13.50 23.71
N ALA A 337 2.38 -13.80 25.01
CA ALA A 337 2.18 -15.17 25.50
C ALA A 337 0.83 -15.75 25.04
N ALA A 338 -0.25 -14.98 25.10
CA ALA A 338 -1.57 -15.39 24.65
C ALA A 338 -1.60 -15.69 23.15
N TRP A 339 -0.92 -14.88 22.33
CA TRP A 339 -0.80 -15.19 20.90
C TRP A 339 0.06 -16.42 20.63
N THR A 340 1.20 -16.60 21.32
CA THR A 340 1.99 -17.83 21.18
C THR A 340 1.19 -19.08 21.58
N ALA A 341 0.35 -18.99 22.61
CA ALA A 341 -0.55 -20.08 22.99
C ALA A 341 -1.63 -20.30 21.91
N ALA A 342 -2.30 -19.24 21.44
CA ALA A 342 -3.29 -19.34 20.38
C ALA A 342 -2.71 -19.86 19.05
N GLU A 343 -1.47 -19.47 18.72
CA GLU A 343 -0.73 -20.00 17.58
C GLU A 343 -0.46 -21.49 17.78
N ARG A 344 -0.02 -21.93 18.97
CA ARG A 344 0.13 -23.37 19.28
C ARG A 344 -1.20 -24.12 19.23
N ASP A 345 -2.29 -23.51 19.67
CA ASP A 345 -3.60 -24.13 19.61
C ASP A 345 -4.08 -24.24 18.16
N ILE A 346 -3.88 -23.22 17.32
CA ILE A 346 -4.03 -23.34 15.86
C ILE A 346 -3.10 -24.45 15.34
N LEU A 347 -1.89 -24.56 15.90
CA LEU A 347 -0.95 -25.60 15.52
C LEU A 347 -1.43 -27.02 15.88
N ASN A 348 -2.24 -27.15 16.92
CA ASN A 348 -2.67 -28.43 17.49
C ASN A 348 -4.14 -28.78 17.18
N SER A 349 -4.94 -27.82 16.70
CA SER A 349 -6.38 -27.96 16.50
C SER A 349 -6.83 -27.53 15.10
N ARG A 350 -7.82 -28.25 14.57
CA ARG A 350 -8.44 -28.08 13.24
C ARG A 350 -9.28 -26.79 13.12
N VAL A 351 -8.83 -25.66 13.67
CA VAL A 351 -9.65 -24.44 13.88
C VAL A 351 -9.72 -23.52 12.66
N ILE A 352 -9.01 -23.85 11.58
CA ILE A 352 -9.21 -23.22 10.27
C ILE A 352 -9.78 -24.28 9.33
N ALA A 353 -11.08 -24.56 9.45
CA ALA A 353 -11.85 -25.35 8.48
C ALA A 353 -13.10 -24.56 8.09
#